data_AF-A0A7S0NY77-F1
#
_entry.id   AF-A0A7S0NY77-F1
#
_cell.length_a   1.000
_cell.length_b   1.000
_cell.length_c   1.000
_cell.angle_alpha   90.00
_cell.angle_beta   90.00
_cell.angle_gamma   90.00
#
_symmetry.space_group_name_H-M   'P 1'
#
loop_
_entity.id
_entity.type
_entity.pdbx_description
1 polymer ?
#
loop_
_entity_poly.entity_id
_entity_poly.type
_entity_poly.pdbx_seq_one_letter_code
_entity_poly.pdbx_strand_id
1 'polypeptide(L)'
;KNWAPWTFNSGVYMSRHIEPHTVLRCFAAEGIGSTRRGTRGSEAPCKAVYVTHHRALAARQAADGRISGGTPAILVPGRGGDGHVYLMIAHTQRGRRYRNFAVAFESRPPFRVVGAAQRALPLECRSRVPKPAANSSVCIAVGLLLVNNSIVVSYGSGDAEARIWTISWAAFRRAYMGDARLARPQPPPPPPPPLSRWAGGRLTSLSRSRGAESYAAVVYGDGPHACAAAVLGLVLREIDPSRARTAVVSNASLATRDILRASGWAVHDAPPAPSHAHAPNPNPPGRKAELWALAYERALFFDVDHIPIPTSGARAGGGGRETSASRRSRLEALWAPKGDPDFLAKGEDPKHNNGAQCLNSGVMLLRPNVEIRDRIRQLGALRPAALRGGDFAHCPHGHDQPLLNVVFPTFHALAHQQLGPYMNGQCTGSTTPAAALQRADSYHFWNGTGPWLGPLPRREPCFPVHQ
;
A
#
# COMPACT_ATOMS: atom_id res chain seq x y z
N LYS A 1 6.04 -3.44 -31.70
CA LYS A 1 5.87 -2.56 -30.53
C LYS A 1 6.32 -3.37 -29.32
N ASN A 2 7.25 -2.86 -28.52
CA ASN A 2 7.93 -3.65 -27.47
C ASN A 2 7.54 -3.08 -26.12
N TRP A 3 6.27 -3.16 -25.75
CA TRP A 3 5.78 -2.50 -24.54
C TRP A 3 5.61 -3.57 -23.48
N ALA A 4 6.51 -3.57 -22.50
CA ALA A 4 6.41 -4.42 -21.32
C ALA A 4 6.02 -3.54 -20.13
N PRO A 5 4.73 -3.42 -19.78
CA PRO A 5 4.30 -2.55 -18.69
C PRO A 5 4.54 -3.20 -17.32
N TRP A 6 4.74 -2.37 -16.30
CA TRP A 6 4.67 -2.73 -14.89
C TRP A 6 4.22 -1.54 -14.05
N THR A 7 3.82 -1.80 -12.81
CA THR A 7 3.47 -0.77 -11.83
C THR A 7 4.56 -0.66 -10.77
N PHE A 8 4.97 0.57 -10.46
CA PHE A 8 5.92 0.88 -9.38
C PHE A 8 5.51 2.19 -8.72
N ASN A 9 5.39 2.23 -7.38
CA ASN A 9 4.98 3.43 -6.64
C ASN A 9 3.77 4.17 -7.26
N SER A 10 2.72 3.43 -7.64
CA SER A 10 1.49 3.97 -8.29
C SER A 10 1.69 4.56 -9.70
N GLY A 11 2.90 4.53 -10.24
CA GLY A 11 3.18 4.89 -11.62
C GLY A 11 3.09 3.67 -12.53
N VAL A 12 2.60 3.88 -13.75
CA VAL A 12 2.75 2.91 -14.83
C VAL A 12 4.07 3.18 -15.52
N TYR A 13 4.94 2.18 -15.50
CA TYR A 13 6.19 2.20 -16.23
C TYR A 13 6.12 1.21 -17.37
N MET A 14 6.92 1.43 -18.39
CA MET A 14 7.01 0.49 -19.50
C MET A 14 8.39 0.49 -20.10
N SER A 15 8.85 -0.70 -20.46
CA SER A 15 10.06 -0.84 -21.26
C SER A 15 9.66 -0.54 -22.70
N ARG A 16 10.30 0.45 -23.33
CA ARG A 16 10.10 0.79 -24.76
C ARG A 16 11.06 0.00 -25.65
N HIS A 17 12.27 -0.17 -25.16
CA HIS A 17 13.36 -0.93 -25.78
C HIS A 17 14.01 -1.76 -24.68
N ILE A 18 14.34 -3.02 -24.98
CA ILE A 18 14.95 -3.93 -24.00
C ILE A 18 16.48 -3.78 -23.99
N GLU A 19 17.09 -3.48 -25.14
CA GLU A 19 18.50 -3.10 -25.25
C GLU A 19 18.70 -2.02 -26.34
N PRO A 20 19.09 -0.78 -25.98
CA PRO A 20 19.24 -0.29 -24.61
C PRO A 20 17.91 -0.39 -23.84
N HIS A 21 17.97 -0.67 -22.55
CA HIS A 21 16.79 -0.74 -21.70
C HIS A 21 16.25 0.67 -21.43
N THR A 22 15.30 1.10 -22.26
CA THR A 22 14.65 2.42 -22.17
C THR A 22 13.34 2.31 -21.42
N VAL A 23 13.29 2.90 -20.23
CA VAL A 23 12.09 2.93 -19.38
C VAL A 23 11.32 4.21 -19.62
N LEU A 24 10.04 4.09 -19.92
CA LEU A 24 9.09 5.20 -19.91
C LEU A 24 8.30 5.19 -18.61
N ARG A 25 7.95 6.38 -18.13
CA ARG A 25 6.90 6.58 -17.14
C ARG A 25 5.69 7.17 -17.87
N CYS A 26 4.54 6.54 -17.70
CA CYS A 26 3.28 7.02 -18.23
C CYS A 26 2.50 7.76 -17.15
N PHE A 27 1.93 8.88 -17.54
CA PHE A 27 1.11 9.74 -16.71
C PHE A 27 -0.33 9.60 -17.16
N ALA A 28 -1.26 9.67 -16.21
CA ALA A 28 -2.65 9.89 -16.58
C ALA A 28 -2.68 11.20 -17.39
N ALA A 29 -3.36 11.20 -18.53
CA ALA A 29 -3.59 12.44 -19.26
C ALA A 29 -4.47 13.32 -18.37
N GLU A 30 -3.85 14.24 -17.63
CA GLU A 30 -4.56 15.29 -16.91
C GLU A 30 -5.33 16.10 -17.96
N GLY A 31 -6.65 15.88 -18.02
CA GLY A 31 -7.54 16.69 -18.87
C GLY A 31 -7.67 16.27 -20.33
N ILE A 32 -8.02 15.01 -20.64
CA ILE A 32 -8.81 14.72 -21.87
C ILE A 32 -10.28 15.16 -21.63
N GLY A 33 -10.45 16.40 -21.18
CA GLY A 33 -11.68 17.14 -21.31
C GLY A 33 -11.53 17.99 -22.57
N SER A 34 -12.11 17.53 -23.67
CA SER A 34 -12.70 18.37 -24.72
C SER A 34 -12.05 19.76 -24.91
N THR A 35 -10.77 19.84 -25.27
CA THR A 35 -10.22 21.09 -25.81
C THR A 35 -10.22 21.00 -27.32
N ARG A 36 -11.04 21.90 -27.88
CA ARG A 36 -11.15 22.26 -29.29
C ARG A 36 -9.81 22.13 -30.01
N ARG A 37 -9.88 21.57 -31.23
CA ARG A 37 -8.91 21.76 -32.33
C ARG A 37 -8.17 23.10 -32.17
N GLY A 38 -6.87 23.09 -31.91
CA GLY A 38 -6.12 24.35 -31.94
C GLY A 38 -4.64 24.27 -31.60
N THR A 39 -4.26 23.73 -30.45
CA THR A 39 -2.88 23.86 -29.97
C THR A 39 -2.08 22.58 -30.17
N ARG A 40 -1.23 22.59 -31.20
CA ARG A 40 -0.16 21.62 -31.45
C ARG A 40 0.84 21.67 -30.28
N GLY A 41 0.63 20.82 -29.29
CA GLY A 41 1.53 20.65 -28.17
C GLY A 41 1.07 19.53 -27.24
N SER A 42 0.61 18.40 -27.79
CA SER A 42 0.25 17.24 -26.97
C SER A 42 1.54 16.67 -26.36
N GLU A 43 1.81 16.95 -25.09
CA GLU A 43 2.81 16.20 -24.36
C GLU A 43 2.47 14.71 -24.46
N ALA A 44 3.41 13.89 -24.93
CA ALA A 44 3.19 12.47 -25.05
C ALA A 44 2.86 11.89 -23.65
N PRO A 45 1.83 11.03 -23.53
CA PRO A 45 1.37 10.51 -22.23
C PRO A 45 2.42 9.66 -21.50
N CYS A 46 3.53 9.32 -22.17
CA CYS A 46 4.65 8.61 -21.60
C CYS A 46 5.97 9.31 -21.94
N LYS A 47 6.81 9.58 -20.92
CA LYS A 47 8.13 10.20 -21.05
C LYS A 47 9.22 9.18 -20.73
N ALA A 48 10.31 9.17 -21.49
CA ALA A 48 11.48 8.36 -21.15
C ALA A 48 12.13 8.92 -19.88
N VAL A 49 12.33 8.06 -18.88
CA VAL A 49 12.84 8.45 -17.56
C VAL A 49 14.19 7.82 -17.24
N TYR A 50 14.49 6.64 -17.80
CA TYR A 50 15.76 5.96 -17.61
C TYR A 50 16.21 5.26 -18.89
N VAL A 51 17.52 5.25 -19.12
CA VAL A 51 18.17 4.44 -20.14
C VAL A 51 19.31 3.68 -19.46
N THR A 52 19.27 2.35 -19.54
CA THR A 52 20.30 1.47 -18.97
C THR A 52 20.76 0.47 -20.03
N HIS A 53 21.92 -0.15 -19.82
CA HIS A 53 22.51 -1.10 -20.77
C HIS A 53 22.83 -2.41 -20.08
N HIS A 54 22.73 -3.51 -20.82
CA HIS A 54 23.12 -4.81 -20.32
C HIS A 54 23.91 -5.59 -21.37
N ARG A 55 25.20 -5.81 -21.09
CA ARG A 55 26.15 -6.44 -22.03
C ARG A 55 25.65 -7.76 -22.60
N ALA A 56 25.03 -8.62 -21.80
CA ALA A 56 24.54 -9.90 -22.31
C ALA A 56 23.31 -9.75 -23.23
N LEU A 57 22.49 -8.72 -23.03
CA LEU A 57 21.40 -8.41 -23.95
C LEU A 57 21.92 -7.79 -25.24
N ALA A 58 22.94 -6.93 -25.18
CA ALA A 58 23.60 -6.39 -26.36
C ALA A 58 24.23 -7.50 -27.22
N ALA A 59 24.94 -8.44 -26.57
CA ALA A 59 25.50 -9.61 -27.24
C ALA A 59 24.41 -10.50 -27.87
N ARG A 60 23.31 -10.74 -27.14
CA ARG A 60 22.16 -11.49 -27.67
C ARG A 60 21.51 -10.78 -28.85
N GLN A 61 21.31 -9.46 -28.78
CA GLN A 61 20.74 -8.68 -29.88
C GLN A 61 21.60 -8.74 -31.14
N ALA A 62 22.93 -8.73 -30.98
CA ALA A 62 23.86 -8.90 -32.10
C ALA A 62 23.79 -10.32 -32.70
N ALA A 63 23.67 -11.36 -31.88
CA ALA A 63 23.68 -12.77 -32.32
C ALA A 63 22.32 -13.25 -32.87
N ASP A 64 21.25 -12.98 -32.15
CA ASP A 64 19.90 -13.51 -32.37
C ASP A 64 18.96 -12.49 -33.06
N GLY A 65 19.45 -11.30 -33.40
CA GLY A 65 18.66 -10.24 -34.01
C GLY A 65 17.92 -9.36 -33.00
N ARG A 66 17.01 -8.52 -33.49
CA ARG A 66 16.33 -7.49 -32.69
C ARG A 66 15.63 -8.09 -31.49
N ILE A 67 15.86 -7.52 -30.29
CA ILE A 67 15.08 -7.84 -29.11
C ILE A 67 13.77 -7.04 -29.14
N SER A 68 12.66 -7.75 -29.01
CA SER A 68 11.33 -7.17 -29.09
C SER A 68 10.30 -7.86 -28.20
N GLY A 69 9.13 -7.21 -28.12
CA GLY A 69 8.03 -7.65 -27.29
C GLY A 69 8.38 -7.64 -25.80
N GLY A 70 7.56 -8.37 -25.06
CA GLY A 70 7.60 -8.40 -23.61
C GLY A 70 6.21 -8.73 -23.08
N THR A 71 6.09 -9.76 -22.25
CA THR A 71 4.94 -9.85 -21.36
C THR A 71 4.90 -8.63 -20.43
N PRO A 72 3.76 -8.29 -19.81
CA PRO A 72 3.78 -7.48 -18.61
C PRO A 72 4.81 -8.04 -17.62
N ALA A 73 5.57 -7.16 -16.96
CA ALA A 73 6.57 -7.59 -16.00
C ALA A 73 5.91 -7.81 -14.64
N ILE A 74 6.23 -8.93 -13.99
CA ILE A 74 5.72 -9.29 -12.67
C ILE A 74 6.82 -9.18 -11.62
N LEU A 75 6.43 -8.86 -10.38
CA LEU A 75 7.36 -8.85 -9.26
C LEU A 75 7.59 -10.28 -8.78
N VAL A 76 8.86 -10.70 -8.67
CA VAL A 76 9.24 -12.04 -8.20
C VAL A 76 10.33 -11.94 -7.12
N PRO A 77 10.42 -12.93 -6.20
CA PRO A 77 11.49 -12.96 -5.21
C PRO A 77 12.87 -13.01 -5.87
N GLY A 78 13.78 -12.12 -5.45
CA GLY A 78 15.15 -12.02 -5.94
C GLY A 78 16.05 -13.19 -5.54
N ARG A 79 17.36 -13.06 -5.80
CA ARG A 79 18.36 -14.05 -5.38
C ARG A 79 18.71 -13.84 -3.90
N GLY A 80 18.93 -14.93 -3.16
CA GLY A 80 19.55 -14.87 -1.82
C GLY A 80 18.74 -14.21 -0.71
N GLY A 81 17.48 -13.82 -0.94
CA GLY A 81 16.69 -13.03 0.00
C GLY A 81 16.85 -11.51 -0.15
N ASP A 82 17.65 -11.04 -1.11
CA ASP A 82 17.96 -9.62 -1.34
C ASP A 82 16.83 -8.88 -2.08
N GLY A 83 15.60 -8.98 -1.57
CA GLY A 83 14.43 -8.26 -2.07
C GLY A 83 13.79 -8.88 -3.33
N HIS A 84 13.15 -8.03 -4.13
CA HIS A 84 12.38 -8.43 -5.31
C HIS A 84 12.99 -7.89 -6.60
N VAL A 85 12.69 -8.54 -7.72
CA VAL A 85 13.01 -8.06 -9.08
C VAL A 85 11.76 -8.12 -9.95
N TYR A 86 11.70 -7.30 -10.98
CA TYR A 86 10.71 -7.50 -12.04
C TYR A 86 11.23 -8.54 -13.02
N LEU A 87 10.33 -9.41 -13.48
CA LEU A 87 10.58 -10.44 -14.47
C LEU A 87 9.62 -10.25 -15.64
N MET A 88 10.14 -10.31 -16.87
CA MET A 88 9.35 -10.36 -18.09
C MET A 88 9.89 -11.41 -19.06
N ILE A 89 9.07 -11.84 -20.01
CA ILE A 89 9.52 -12.69 -21.13
C ILE A 89 9.58 -11.83 -22.40
N ALA A 90 10.79 -11.65 -22.93
CA ALA A 90 11.04 -10.98 -24.21
C ALA A 90 11.32 -12.03 -25.30
N HIS A 91 11.43 -11.58 -26.55
CA HIS A 91 11.88 -12.45 -27.64
C HIS A 91 12.90 -11.76 -28.54
N THR A 92 13.73 -12.57 -29.20
CA THR A 92 14.54 -12.12 -30.34
C THR A 92 13.81 -12.45 -31.62
N GLN A 93 14.02 -11.62 -32.64
CA GLN A 93 13.52 -11.83 -33.99
C GLN A 93 14.68 -11.79 -35.00
N ARG A 94 14.92 -12.92 -35.69
CA ARG A 94 15.81 -13.02 -36.85
C ARG A 94 15.07 -13.66 -38.01
N GLY A 95 14.71 -12.85 -39.00
CA GLY A 95 13.76 -13.25 -40.04
C GLY A 95 12.39 -13.58 -39.45
N ARG A 96 11.91 -14.80 -39.69
CA ARG A 96 10.63 -15.33 -39.13
C ARG A 96 10.80 -16.19 -37.88
N ARG A 97 12.02 -16.35 -37.38
CA ARG A 97 12.30 -17.15 -36.17
C ARG A 97 12.23 -16.28 -34.93
N TYR A 98 11.47 -16.76 -33.95
CA TYR A 98 11.29 -16.12 -32.65
C TYR A 98 11.89 -17.02 -31.56
N ARG A 99 12.66 -16.45 -30.64
CA ARG A 99 13.14 -17.16 -29.45
C ARG A 99 12.81 -16.36 -28.22
N ASN A 100 12.00 -16.94 -27.34
CA ASN A 100 11.59 -16.33 -26.08
C ASN A 100 12.66 -16.53 -25.01
N PHE A 101 12.91 -15.54 -24.17
CA PHE A 101 13.85 -15.61 -23.06
C PHE A 101 13.42 -14.67 -21.93
N ALA A 102 13.83 -15.01 -20.71
CA ALA A 102 13.50 -14.21 -19.54
C ALA A 102 14.45 -13.03 -19.37
N VAL A 103 13.92 -11.90 -18.90
CA VAL A 103 14.70 -10.71 -18.52
C VAL A 103 14.26 -10.28 -17.14
N ALA A 104 15.21 -10.05 -16.25
CA ALA A 104 14.98 -9.53 -14.92
C ALA A 104 15.66 -8.17 -14.73
N PHE A 105 14.95 -7.25 -14.08
CA PHE A 105 15.46 -5.92 -13.76
C PHE A 105 15.11 -5.51 -12.33
N GLU A 106 15.87 -4.56 -11.78
CA GLU A 106 15.71 -4.08 -10.41
C GLU A 106 14.26 -3.67 -10.11
N SER A 107 13.77 -3.96 -8.90
CA SER A 107 12.42 -3.55 -8.47
C SER A 107 12.29 -2.05 -8.15
N ARG A 108 13.40 -1.30 -8.25
CA ARG A 108 13.47 0.13 -8.00
C ARG A 108 14.19 0.83 -9.16
N PRO A 109 13.95 2.13 -9.37
CA PRO A 109 14.71 2.94 -10.31
C PRO A 109 16.23 2.79 -10.10
N PRO A 110 17.03 2.77 -11.18
CA PRO A 110 16.62 3.05 -12.56
C PRO A 110 16.13 1.82 -13.34
N PHE A 111 15.71 0.74 -12.64
CA PHE A 111 15.24 -0.51 -13.24
C PHE A 111 16.31 -1.14 -14.14
N ARG A 112 17.56 -1.20 -13.66
CA ARG A 112 18.65 -1.80 -14.44
C ARG A 112 18.34 -3.27 -14.68
N VAL A 113 18.60 -3.74 -15.90
CA VAL A 113 18.57 -5.18 -16.17
C VAL A 113 19.68 -5.83 -15.34
N VAL A 114 19.27 -6.72 -14.44
CA VAL A 114 20.16 -7.45 -13.54
C VAL A 114 20.35 -8.88 -14.01
N GLY A 115 19.53 -9.37 -14.93
CA GLY A 115 19.68 -10.72 -15.45
C GLY A 115 18.95 -10.91 -16.76
N ALA A 116 19.51 -11.76 -17.62
CA ALA A 116 18.86 -12.22 -18.83
C ALA A 116 19.12 -13.72 -18.98
N ALA A 117 18.09 -14.48 -19.34
CA ALA A 117 18.23 -15.91 -19.48
C ALA A 117 19.25 -16.24 -20.57
N GLN A 118 20.16 -17.17 -20.27
CA GLN A 118 21.19 -17.60 -21.24
C GLN A 118 20.60 -18.55 -22.29
N ARG A 119 19.59 -19.33 -21.91
CA ARG A 119 18.89 -20.27 -22.78
C ARG A 119 17.51 -19.74 -23.14
N ALA A 120 17.04 -20.08 -24.33
CA ALA A 120 15.67 -19.82 -24.73
C ALA A 120 14.68 -20.63 -23.88
N LEU A 121 13.50 -20.08 -23.64
CA LEU A 121 12.39 -20.79 -23.03
C LEU A 121 11.81 -21.81 -24.02
N PRO A 122 11.32 -22.97 -23.55
CA PRO A 122 10.78 -24.04 -24.38
C PRO A 122 9.33 -23.73 -24.80
N LEU A 123 9.12 -22.56 -25.42
CA LEU A 123 7.79 -22.14 -25.89
C LEU A 123 7.64 -22.52 -27.35
N GLU A 124 6.88 -23.58 -27.60
CA GLU A 124 6.67 -24.14 -28.94
C GLU A 124 5.17 -24.22 -29.25
N CYS A 125 4.80 -23.76 -30.45
CA CYS A 125 3.43 -23.73 -30.92
C CYS A 125 3.32 -24.50 -32.24
N ARG A 126 2.25 -25.26 -32.44
CA ARG A 126 1.84 -25.85 -33.72
C ARG A 126 1.05 -24.82 -34.52
N SER A 127 1.31 -24.76 -35.82
CA SER A 127 0.52 -23.94 -36.75
C SER A 127 -0.91 -24.50 -36.82
N ARG A 128 -1.92 -23.62 -36.79
CA ARG A 128 -3.32 -24.03 -36.97
C ARG A 128 -3.65 -24.38 -38.42
N VAL A 129 -2.90 -23.79 -39.37
CA VAL A 129 -3.06 -24.00 -40.81
C VAL A 129 -1.77 -24.62 -41.36
N PRO A 130 -1.83 -25.70 -42.16
CA PRO A 130 -0.66 -26.20 -42.88
C PRO A 130 -0.12 -25.08 -43.77
N LYS A 131 1.06 -24.55 -43.44
CA LYS A 131 1.68 -23.50 -44.26
C LYS A 131 2.62 -24.14 -45.27
N PRO A 132 2.56 -23.76 -46.55
CA PRO A 132 3.58 -24.16 -47.52
C PRO A 132 4.92 -23.55 -47.10
N ALA A 133 5.94 -24.40 -46.98
CA ALA A 133 7.32 -24.13 -46.56
C ALA A 133 7.54 -23.72 -45.09
N ALA A 134 8.80 -23.89 -44.64
CA ALA A 134 9.40 -23.79 -43.30
C ALA A 134 9.24 -22.44 -42.56
N ASN A 135 8.05 -21.86 -42.65
CA ASN A 135 7.61 -20.69 -41.91
C ASN A 135 7.33 -21.14 -40.48
N SER A 136 8.30 -20.91 -39.59
CA SER A 136 8.16 -21.16 -38.16
C SER A 136 6.88 -20.50 -37.65
N SER A 137 6.03 -21.28 -37.01
CA SER A 137 4.92 -20.78 -36.22
C SER A 137 5.46 -19.72 -35.25
N VAL A 138 4.85 -18.53 -35.31
CA VAL A 138 5.19 -17.46 -34.38
C VAL A 138 4.64 -17.88 -33.03
N CYS A 139 5.50 -17.93 -32.02
CA CYS A 139 5.13 -18.40 -30.69
C CYS A 139 5.68 -17.39 -29.69
N ILE A 140 4.83 -16.47 -29.22
CA ILE A 140 5.25 -15.33 -28.39
C ILE A 140 4.56 -15.43 -27.04
N ALA A 141 5.33 -15.23 -25.97
CA ALA A 141 4.76 -15.07 -24.64
C ALA A 141 3.93 -13.78 -24.57
N VAL A 142 2.67 -13.89 -24.15
CA VAL A 142 1.72 -12.78 -24.04
C VAL A 142 1.33 -12.47 -22.60
N GLY A 143 1.37 -13.47 -21.71
CA GLY A 143 1.09 -13.31 -20.29
C GLY A 143 2.13 -14.02 -19.42
N LEU A 144 2.34 -13.46 -18.24
CA LEU A 144 3.28 -13.97 -17.25
C LEU A 144 2.68 -13.72 -15.86
N LEU A 145 2.61 -14.76 -15.02
CA LEU A 145 2.08 -14.69 -13.66
C LEU A 145 2.95 -15.53 -12.70
N LEU A 146 2.97 -15.15 -11.43
CA LEU A 146 3.49 -15.97 -10.34
C LEU A 146 2.31 -16.40 -9.46
N VAL A 147 1.98 -17.69 -9.48
CA VAL A 147 0.87 -18.28 -8.71
C VAL A 147 1.41 -19.45 -7.90
N ASN A 148 1.19 -19.46 -6.58
CA ASN A 148 1.66 -20.54 -5.69
C ASN A 148 3.13 -20.90 -5.92
N ASN A 149 3.99 -19.88 -5.98
CA ASN A 149 5.43 -20.01 -6.26
C ASN A 149 5.77 -20.70 -7.61
N SER A 150 4.86 -20.66 -8.58
CA SER A 150 5.03 -21.19 -9.93
C SER A 150 4.85 -20.09 -10.96
N ILE A 151 5.77 -20.04 -11.91
CA ILE A 151 5.69 -19.18 -13.08
C ILE A 151 4.71 -19.82 -14.07
N VAL A 152 3.72 -19.04 -14.50
CA VAL A 152 2.76 -19.40 -15.53
C VAL A 152 2.97 -18.45 -16.70
N VAL A 153 3.29 -19.01 -17.87
CA VAL A 153 3.48 -18.26 -19.12
C VAL A 153 2.38 -18.66 -20.09
N SER A 154 1.54 -17.71 -20.50
CA SER A 154 0.62 -17.90 -21.63
C SER A 154 1.28 -17.43 -22.92
N TYR A 155 1.16 -18.22 -23.98
CA TYR A 155 1.85 -17.96 -25.23
C TYR A 155 1.10 -18.50 -26.45
N GLY A 156 1.34 -17.89 -27.60
CA GLY A 156 0.68 -18.23 -28.86
C GLY A 156 0.80 -17.10 -29.89
N SER A 157 0.05 -17.22 -30.98
CA SER A 157 -0.15 -16.17 -31.98
C SER A 157 -1.51 -16.36 -32.66
N GLY A 158 -1.97 -15.38 -33.46
CA GLY A 158 -3.27 -15.48 -34.15
C GLY A 158 -3.35 -16.67 -35.13
N ASP A 159 -2.21 -17.14 -35.64
CA ASP A 159 -2.06 -18.24 -36.59
C ASP A 159 -1.52 -19.54 -35.97
N ALA A 160 -1.31 -19.57 -34.65
CA ALA A 160 -0.82 -20.73 -33.92
C ALA A 160 -1.75 -21.08 -32.74
N GLU A 161 -1.58 -22.26 -32.17
CA GLU A 161 -2.30 -22.63 -30.94
C GLU A 161 -1.95 -21.71 -29.77
N ALA A 162 -2.90 -21.56 -28.83
CA ALA A 162 -2.69 -20.90 -27.56
C ALA A 162 -2.35 -21.94 -26.51
N ARG A 163 -1.29 -21.71 -25.73
CA ARG A 163 -0.77 -22.65 -24.73
C ARG A 163 -0.41 -21.96 -23.44
N ILE A 164 -0.26 -22.77 -22.41
CA ILE A 164 0.27 -22.38 -21.10
C ILE A 164 1.48 -23.26 -20.81
N TRP A 165 2.55 -22.65 -20.32
CA TRP A 165 3.70 -23.36 -19.76
C TRP A 165 3.87 -22.98 -18.30
N THR A 166 4.03 -23.98 -17.44
CA THR A 166 4.18 -23.80 -16.00
C THR A 166 5.48 -24.41 -15.51
N ILE A 167 6.10 -23.76 -14.52
CA ILE A 167 7.33 -24.23 -13.88
C ILE A 167 7.46 -23.57 -12.51
N SER A 168 7.93 -24.30 -11.49
CA SER A 168 8.17 -23.69 -10.18
C SER A 168 9.21 -22.57 -10.27
N TRP A 169 9.06 -21.50 -9.49
CA TRP A 169 9.98 -20.37 -9.50
C TRP A 169 11.42 -20.81 -9.23
N ALA A 170 11.60 -21.74 -8.28
CA ALA A 170 12.90 -22.31 -7.95
C ALA A 170 13.53 -23.05 -9.15
N ALA A 171 12.76 -23.86 -9.87
CA ALA A 171 13.24 -24.55 -11.06
C ALA A 171 13.51 -23.59 -12.22
N PHE A 172 12.64 -22.61 -12.45
CA PHE A 172 12.81 -21.58 -13.47
C PHE A 172 14.10 -20.79 -13.26
N ARG A 173 14.33 -20.31 -12.03
CA ARG A 173 15.52 -19.54 -11.68
C ARG A 173 16.80 -20.34 -11.94
N ARG A 174 16.82 -21.61 -11.51
CA ARG A 174 17.96 -22.51 -11.72
C ARG A 174 18.23 -22.76 -13.21
N ALA A 175 17.18 -23.04 -13.98
CA ALA A 175 17.31 -23.44 -15.38
C ALA A 175 17.60 -22.28 -16.34
N TYR A 176 17.03 -21.11 -16.11
CA TYR A 176 17.03 -20.01 -17.07
C TYR A 176 17.79 -18.78 -16.60
N MET A 177 17.66 -18.41 -15.32
CA MET A 177 18.32 -17.21 -14.79
C MET A 177 19.76 -17.50 -14.32
N GLY A 178 20.08 -18.78 -14.13
CA GLY A 178 21.40 -19.28 -13.73
C GLY A 178 21.79 -18.92 -12.29
N ASP A 179 22.81 -19.62 -11.77
CA ASP A 179 23.55 -19.23 -10.57
C ASP A 179 24.71 -18.26 -10.89
N ALA A 180 24.81 -17.82 -12.14
CA ALA A 180 25.86 -16.92 -12.59
C ALA A 180 25.98 -15.75 -11.61
N ARG A 181 27.12 -15.65 -10.94
CA ARG A 181 27.51 -14.49 -10.15
C ARG A 181 27.29 -13.30 -11.06
N LEU A 182 26.22 -12.53 -10.81
CA LEU A 182 26.01 -11.26 -11.48
C LEU A 182 27.33 -10.52 -11.36
N ALA A 183 27.89 -10.11 -12.50
CA ALA A 183 29.08 -9.27 -12.55
C ALA A 183 28.90 -8.23 -11.46
N ARG A 184 29.85 -8.19 -10.51
CA ARG A 184 29.84 -7.22 -9.41
C ARG A 184 29.37 -5.89 -9.99
N PRO A 185 28.30 -5.27 -9.47
CA PRO A 185 27.86 -3.99 -9.97
C PRO A 185 29.07 -3.05 -10.03
N GLN A 186 29.28 -2.39 -11.19
CA GLN A 186 30.20 -1.26 -11.23
C GLN A 186 29.79 -0.32 -10.09
N PRO A 187 30.75 0.17 -9.28
CA PRO A 187 30.43 0.93 -8.10
C PRO A 187 29.59 2.16 -8.52
N PRO A 188 28.44 2.41 -7.86
CA PRO A 188 27.70 3.64 -8.07
C PRO A 188 28.58 4.86 -7.68
N PRO A 189 28.31 6.06 -8.21
CA PRO A 189 28.89 7.28 -7.65
C PRO A 189 28.63 7.32 -6.13
N PRO A 190 29.55 7.89 -5.32
CA PRO A 190 29.57 7.70 -3.88
C PRO A 190 28.25 8.17 -3.24
N PRO A 191 27.60 7.33 -2.40
CA PRO A 191 26.39 7.70 -1.69
C PRO A 191 26.68 8.58 -0.47
N PRO A 192 25.70 9.37 0.03
CA PRO A 192 25.76 10.01 1.34
C PRO A 192 25.90 8.97 2.47
N PRO A 193 26.42 9.35 3.66
CA PRO A 193 26.90 8.40 4.67
C PRO A 193 25.79 7.45 5.20
N PRO A 194 26.14 6.21 5.59
CA PRO A 194 25.19 5.13 5.78
C PRO A 194 24.53 5.15 7.18
N LEU A 195 23.24 4.83 7.23
CA LEU A 195 22.58 4.30 8.43
C LEU A 195 22.74 2.76 8.43
N SER A 196 23.15 2.22 9.57
CA SER A 196 23.61 0.86 9.81
C SER A 196 22.56 -0.24 9.59
N ARG A 197 23.05 -1.38 9.07
CA ARG A 197 22.36 -2.64 8.78
C ARG A 197 21.81 -3.35 10.02
N TRP A 198 20.66 -4.02 9.86
CA TRP A 198 20.29 -5.21 10.63
C TRP A 198 20.00 -6.37 9.65
N ALA A 199 20.64 -7.51 9.92
CA ALA A 199 20.61 -8.73 9.10
C ALA A 199 19.49 -9.69 9.56
N GLY A 200 18.96 -10.46 8.60
CA GLY A 200 17.86 -11.42 8.81
C GLY A 200 18.29 -12.82 9.26
N GLY A 201 17.36 -13.49 9.97
CA GLY A 201 17.38 -14.91 10.33
C GLY A 201 15.96 -15.51 10.23
N ARG A 202 15.88 -16.85 10.15
CA ARG A 202 14.76 -17.72 9.69
C ARG A 202 13.45 -17.64 10.48
N LEU A 203 12.33 -17.73 9.75
CA LEU A 203 10.95 -17.86 10.24
C LEU A 203 10.66 -19.24 10.85
N THR A 204 11.01 -19.39 12.11
CA THR A 204 10.38 -20.30 13.07
C THR A 204 10.03 -19.45 14.29
N SER A 205 8.74 -19.20 14.53
CA SER A 205 8.22 -18.30 15.58
C SER A 205 9.11 -17.08 15.85
N LEU A 206 9.52 -16.36 14.80
CA LEU A 206 10.25 -15.12 14.99
C LEU A 206 9.31 -14.16 15.70
N SER A 207 9.75 -13.68 16.85
CA SER A 207 9.41 -12.35 17.34
C SER A 207 9.26 -11.42 16.15
N ARG A 208 8.00 -11.05 15.82
CA ARG A 208 7.73 -10.01 14.81
C ARG A 208 8.57 -8.81 15.22
N SER A 209 9.52 -8.43 14.39
CA SER A 209 10.37 -7.30 14.72
C SER A 209 9.47 -6.07 14.70
N ARG A 210 9.33 -5.38 15.84
CA ARG A 210 8.56 -4.14 15.97
C ARG A 210 8.90 -3.09 14.89
N GLY A 211 10.06 -3.19 14.25
CA GLY A 211 10.47 -2.36 13.11
C GLY A 211 9.70 -2.57 11.80
N ALA A 212 8.87 -3.61 11.68
CA ALA A 212 7.98 -3.83 10.53
C ALA A 212 6.54 -3.33 10.78
N GLU A 213 6.28 -2.75 11.94
CA GLU A 213 4.97 -2.27 12.37
C GLU A 213 5.01 -0.75 12.62
N SER A 214 3.91 -0.06 12.31
CA SER A 214 3.82 1.39 12.58
C SER A 214 2.45 1.76 13.12
N TYR A 215 2.41 2.60 14.15
CA TYR A 215 1.23 3.42 14.38
C TYR A 215 1.01 4.34 13.18
N ALA A 216 -0.24 4.62 12.84
CA ALA A 216 -0.57 5.51 11.74
C ALA A 216 -1.65 6.52 12.11
N ALA A 217 -1.57 7.71 11.54
CA ALA A 217 -2.60 8.73 11.58
C ALA A 217 -2.69 9.42 10.21
N VAL A 218 -3.82 10.07 9.90
CA VAL A 218 -3.93 10.90 8.69
C VAL A 218 -4.21 12.36 9.04
N VAL A 219 -3.44 13.26 8.44
CA VAL A 219 -3.52 14.71 8.66
C VAL A 219 -3.77 15.40 7.32
N TYR A 220 -4.81 16.25 7.29
CA TYR A 220 -5.22 16.99 6.09
C TYR A 220 -5.17 18.48 6.41
N GLY A 221 -4.21 19.19 5.82
CA GLY A 221 -4.04 20.61 6.07
C GLY A 221 -3.37 20.93 7.39
N ASP A 222 -3.36 22.23 7.67
CA ASP A 222 -2.90 22.80 8.93
C ASP A 222 -4.03 22.87 9.98
N GLY A 223 -3.69 23.31 11.18
CA GLY A 223 -4.67 23.70 12.19
C GLY A 223 -5.02 22.58 13.19
N PRO A 224 -6.26 22.54 13.70
CA PRO A 224 -6.56 21.77 14.91
C PRO A 224 -6.33 20.27 14.81
N HIS A 225 -6.63 19.66 13.66
CA HIS A 225 -6.36 18.23 13.42
C HIS A 225 -4.85 17.90 13.40
N ALA A 226 -4.01 18.83 12.93
CA ALA A 226 -2.57 18.67 12.99
C ALA A 226 -2.05 18.75 14.44
N CYS A 227 -2.60 19.66 15.25
CA CYS A 227 -2.29 19.71 16.69
C CYS A 227 -2.71 18.42 17.39
N ALA A 228 -3.89 17.89 17.07
CA ALA A 228 -4.37 16.62 17.60
C ALA A 228 -3.44 15.45 17.26
N ALA A 229 -3.02 15.36 16.00
CA ALA A 229 -2.02 14.38 15.56
C ALA A 229 -0.69 14.54 16.30
N ALA A 230 -0.23 15.76 16.52
CA ALA A 230 0.98 16.04 17.30
C ALA A 230 0.87 15.49 18.74
N VAL A 231 -0.26 15.72 19.41
CA VAL A 231 -0.53 15.19 20.76
C VAL A 231 -0.58 13.65 20.74
N LEU A 232 -1.32 13.06 19.79
CA LEU A 232 -1.40 11.62 19.62
C LEU A 232 -0.01 10.98 19.45
N GLY A 233 0.87 11.60 18.66
CA GLY A 233 2.25 11.14 18.47
C GLY A 233 3.05 11.08 19.77
N LEU A 234 2.93 12.12 20.61
CA LEU A 234 3.57 12.18 21.91
C LEU A 234 3.06 11.09 22.85
N VAL A 235 1.74 10.88 22.90
CA VAL A 235 1.11 9.84 23.74
C VAL A 235 1.53 8.44 23.28
N LEU A 236 1.51 8.17 21.99
CA LEU A 236 1.96 6.88 21.44
C LEU A 236 3.45 6.64 21.73
N ARG A 237 4.27 7.69 21.68
CA ARG A 237 5.70 7.62 22.05
C ARG A 237 5.90 7.31 23.53
N GLU A 238 5.04 7.81 24.42
CA GLU A 238 5.07 7.48 25.84
C GLU A 238 4.68 6.01 26.08
N ILE A 239 3.60 5.55 25.44
CA ILE A 239 3.05 4.20 25.67
C ILE A 239 3.97 3.12 25.07
N ASP A 240 4.42 3.33 23.84
CA ASP A 240 5.29 2.44 23.08
C ASP A 240 6.36 3.24 22.31
N PRO A 241 7.49 3.57 22.98
CA PRO A 241 8.55 4.35 22.35
C PRO A 241 9.22 3.61 21.18
N SER A 242 9.14 2.29 21.15
CA SER A 242 9.95 1.43 20.28
C SER A 242 9.38 1.23 18.87
N ARG A 243 8.05 1.31 18.71
CA ARG A 243 7.40 1.09 17.41
C ARG A 243 7.37 2.38 16.59
N ALA A 244 7.43 2.25 15.28
CA ALA A 244 7.38 3.39 14.38
C ALA A 244 6.02 4.10 14.47
N ARG A 245 6.00 5.38 14.09
CA ARG A 245 4.80 6.22 14.00
C ARG A 245 4.86 6.93 12.67
N THR A 246 3.84 6.79 11.83
CA THR A 246 3.78 7.40 10.50
C THR A 246 2.53 8.24 10.33
N ALA A 247 2.70 9.54 10.10
CA ALA A 247 1.62 10.44 9.74
C ALA A 247 1.52 10.50 8.21
N VAL A 248 0.38 10.10 7.68
CA VAL A 248 0.03 10.32 6.28
C VAL A 248 -0.45 11.77 6.16
N VAL A 249 0.24 12.60 5.38
CA VAL A 249 -0.01 14.04 5.36
C VAL A 249 -0.36 14.50 3.94
N SER A 250 -1.45 15.25 3.80
CA SER A 250 -1.79 15.96 2.56
C SER A 250 -2.15 17.41 2.88
N ASN A 251 -1.93 18.32 1.93
CA ASN A 251 -2.29 19.75 2.01
C ASN A 251 -1.79 20.55 3.22
N ALA A 252 -0.91 20.03 4.07
CA ALA A 252 -0.34 20.76 5.20
C ALA A 252 0.77 21.72 4.76
N SER A 253 1.13 22.68 5.60
CA SER A 253 2.33 23.52 5.46
C SER A 253 3.61 22.75 5.83
N LEU A 254 4.77 23.36 5.56
CA LEU A 254 6.06 22.85 6.07
C LEU A 254 6.11 22.91 7.60
N ALA A 255 5.62 24.00 8.21
CA ALA A 255 5.61 24.18 9.66
C ALA A 255 4.84 23.05 10.37
N THR A 256 3.66 22.67 9.86
CA THR A 256 2.90 21.54 10.39
C THR A 256 3.67 20.22 10.28
N ARG A 257 4.35 19.97 9.14
CA ARG A 257 5.18 18.76 8.99
C ARG A 257 6.31 18.72 10.00
N ASP A 258 6.93 19.85 10.30
CA ASP A 258 8.01 19.94 11.28
C ASP A 258 7.50 19.69 12.71
N ILE A 259 6.32 20.21 13.06
CA ILE A 259 5.66 19.90 14.34
C ILE A 259 5.37 18.41 14.45
N LEU A 260 4.82 17.77 13.41
CA LEU A 260 4.57 16.33 13.41
C LEU A 260 5.85 15.52 13.62
N ARG A 261 6.95 15.91 12.95
CA ARG A 261 8.27 15.28 13.15
C ARG A 261 8.77 15.44 14.59
N ALA A 262 8.67 16.64 15.16
CA ALA A 262 9.05 16.90 16.55
C ALA A 262 8.23 16.06 17.55
N SER A 263 6.95 15.82 17.23
CA SER A 263 6.06 14.93 17.99
C SER A 263 6.33 13.43 17.78
N GLY A 264 7.33 13.06 16.99
CA GLY A 264 7.78 11.68 16.82
C GLY A 264 7.14 10.94 15.65
N TRP A 265 6.51 11.64 14.70
CA TRP A 265 6.00 11.07 13.46
C TRP A 265 7.05 11.07 12.35
N ALA A 266 7.17 9.96 11.63
CA ALA A 266 7.64 9.97 10.25
C ALA A 266 6.52 10.52 9.35
N VAL A 267 6.85 11.44 8.44
CA VAL A 267 5.87 12.02 7.52
C VAL A 267 5.86 11.23 6.21
N HIS A 268 4.70 10.72 5.82
CA HIS A 268 4.42 10.13 4.51
C HIS A 268 3.56 11.10 3.72
N ASP A 269 4.13 11.76 2.71
CA ASP A 269 3.40 12.70 1.87
C ASP A 269 2.42 11.97 0.95
N ALA A 270 1.13 12.20 1.20
CA ALA A 270 0.03 11.77 0.36
C ALA A 270 -0.24 12.80 -0.76
N PRO A 271 -0.81 12.37 -1.90
CA PRO A 271 -1.28 13.30 -2.91
C PRO A 271 -2.23 14.35 -2.29
N PRO A 272 -2.24 15.59 -2.81
CA PRO A 272 -3.17 16.62 -2.37
C PRO A 272 -4.60 16.07 -2.38
N ALA A 273 -5.25 16.08 -1.21
CA ALA A 273 -6.68 15.81 -1.16
C ALA A 273 -7.39 16.96 -1.89
N PRO A 274 -8.38 16.71 -2.76
CA PRO A 274 -9.11 17.79 -3.41
C PRO A 274 -9.65 18.73 -2.33
N SER A 275 -9.17 19.98 -2.29
CA SER A 275 -9.78 20.99 -1.44
C SER A 275 -11.13 21.30 -2.06
N HIS A 276 -12.20 20.76 -1.49
CA HIS A 276 -13.52 21.19 -1.89
C HIS A 276 -13.80 22.57 -1.29
N ALA A 277 -13.14 23.60 -1.81
CA ALA A 277 -13.37 24.99 -1.41
C ALA A 277 -14.85 25.42 -1.57
N HIS A 278 -15.66 24.63 -2.30
CA HIS A 278 -17.08 24.88 -2.54
C HIS A 278 -18.01 23.67 -2.35
N ALA A 279 -17.55 22.53 -1.78
CA ALA A 279 -18.49 21.48 -1.40
C ALA A 279 -18.93 21.66 0.06
N PRO A 280 -20.22 21.45 0.39
CA PRO A 280 -20.72 21.51 1.76
C PRO A 280 -20.12 20.42 2.68
N ASN A 281 -19.22 19.58 2.17
CA ASN A 281 -18.52 18.57 2.94
C ASN A 281 -17.02 18.55 2.59
N PRO A 282 -16.13 19.11 3.43
CA PRO A 282 -14.72 19.34 3.09
C PRO A 282 -13.86 18.07 3.11
N ASN A 283 -14.40 16.92 3.55
CA ASN A 283 -13.65 15.69 3.75
C ASN A 283 -13.97 14.65 2.66
N PRO A 284 -13.04 14.36 1.73
CA PRO A 284 -13.28 13.35 0.71
C PRO A 284 -13.36 11.95 1.33
N PRO A 285 -14.32 11.09 0.92
CA PRO A 285 -14.48 9.73 1.44
C PRO A 285 -13.22 8.84 1.30
N GLY A 286 -12.42 9.06 0.25
CA GLY A 286 -11.21 8.27 -0.03
C GLY A 286 -9.96 8.71 0.74
N ARG A 287 -10.08 9.63 1.69
CA ARG A 287 -8.95 10.30 2.35
C ARG A 287 -7.97 9.35 3.05
N LYS A 288 -8.49 8.24 3.61
CA LYS A 288 -7.68 7.22 4.30
C LYS A 288 -6.96 6.23 3.38
N ALA A 289 -7.11 6.33 2.06
CA ALA A 289 -6.53 5.37 1.12
C ALA A 289 -5.02 5.15 1.32
N GLU A 290 -4.26 6.23 1.56
CA GLU A 290 -2.80 6.16 1.67
C GLU A 290 -2.29 5.37 2.88
N LEU A 291 -3.15 5.03 3.85
CA LEU A 291 -2.78 4.06 4.89
C LEU A 291 -2.34 2.72 4.28
N TRP A 292 -2.92 2.34 3.15
CA TRP A 292 -2.57 1.12 2.43
C TRP A 292 -1.36 1.27 1.50
N ALA A 293 -0.75 2.46 1.41
CA ALA A 293 0.50 2.70 0.68
C ALA A 293 1.75 2.62 1.57
N LEU A 294 1.57 2.48 2.89
CA LEU A 294 2.66 2.51 3.85
C LEU A 294 3.62 1.32 3.68
N ALA A 295 4.92 1.56 3.90
CA ALA A 295 5.98 0.56 3.74
C ALA A 295 6.18 -0.32 4.99
N TYR A 296 5.09 -0.75 5.62
CA TYR A 296 5.10 -1.61 6.81
C TYR A 296 4.33 -2.89 6.54
N GLU A 297 4.64 -3.96 7.29
CA GLU A 297 3.84 -5.17 7.27
C GLU A 297 2.44 -4.91 7.85
N ARG A 298 2.37 -4.09 8.91
CA ARG A 298 1.14 -3.71 9.59
C ARG A 298 1.14 -2.27 10.03
N ALA A 299 -0.04 -1.66 9.99
CA ALA A 299 -0.30 -0.37 10.58
C ALA A 299 -1.49 -0.42 11.54
N LEU A 300 -1.32 0.08 12.76
CA LEU A 300 -2.42 0.37 13.67
C LEU A 300 -2.76 1.85 13.53
N PHE A 301 -3.83 2.09 12.81
CA PHE A 301 -4.37 3.40 12.54
C PHE A 301 -5.21 3.92 13.71
N PHE A 302 -5.04 5.20 14.02
CA PHE A 302 -5.91 6.01 14.87
C PHE A 302 -6.33 7.25 14.08
N ASP A 303 -7.63 7.59 14.10
CA ASP A 303 -8.03 8.95 13.76
C ASP A 303 -7.40 9.93 14.76
N VAL A 304 -7.20 11.18 14.34
CA VAL A 304 -6.49 12.18 15.17
C VAL A 304 -7.31 12.65 16.37
N ASP A 305 -8.63 12.44 16.34
CA ASP A 305 -9.55 12.53 17.48
C ASP A 305 -9.61 11.23 18.30
N HIS A 306 -8.73 10.27 18.05
CA HIS A 306 -8.65 9.05 18.85
C HIS A 306 -7.34 9.01 19.64
N ILE A 307 -7.44 9.00 20.98
CA ILE A 307 -6.28 8.99 21.87
C ILE A 307 -6.27 7.74 22.75
N PRO A 308 -5.21 6.90 22.73
CA PRO A 308 -5.03 5.88 23.75
C PRO A 308 -4.75 6.54 25.10
N ILE A 309 -5.30 6.00 26.19
CA ILE A 309 -5.16 6.60 27.52
C ILE A 309 -3.72 6.36 28.03
N PRO A 310 -2.92 7.42 28.27
CA PRO A 310 -1.54 7.27 28.70
C PRO A 310 -1.45 6.60 30.07
N THR A 311 -0.34 5.92 30.27
CA THR A 311 -0.11 5.08 31.45
C THR A 311 0.22 5.86 32.72
N SER A 312 0.64 7.12 32.60
CA SER A 312 1.14 7.96 33.69
C SER A 312 0.07 8.83 34.38
N GLY A 313 -1.07 9.06 33.72
CA GLY A 313 -2.13 9.97 34.20
C GLY A 313 -3.09 9.39 35.24
N ALA A 314 -3.17 8.06 35.38
CA ALA A 314 -4.04 7.42 36.36
C ALA A 314 -3.36 7.40 37.74
N ARG A 315 -3.33 8.54 38.44
CA ARG A 315 -2.98 8.56 39.87
C ARG A 315 -3.95 7.64 40.60
N ALA A 316 -3.37 6.71 41.36
CA ALA A 316 -4.03 5.65 42.10
C ALA A 316 -4.92 6.20 43.23
N GLY A 317 -6.07 6.77 42.87
CA GLY A 317 -7.17 7.05 43.78
C GLY A 317 -8.00 5.79 43.99
N GLY A 318 -7.53 4.90 44.86
CA GLY A 318 -8.30 3.85 45.56
C GLY A 318 -9.20 2.93 44.73
N GLY A 319 -8.77 1.68 44.50
CA GLY A 319 -9.72 0.57 44.33
C GLY A 319 -9.30 -0.57 43.39
N GLY A 320 -8.43 -0.33 42.41
CA GLY A 320 -7.96 -1.39 41.52
C GLY A 320 -6.70 -0.96 40.78
N ARG A 321 -5.57 -1.60 41.09
CA ARG A 321 -4.28 -1.37 40.40
C ARG A 321 -4.34 -2.02 39.03
N GLU A 322 -5.08 -1.43 38.10
CA GLU A 322 -4.76 -1.66 36.71
C GLU A 322 -3.44 -0.94 36.41
N THR A 323 -2.38 -1.72 36.20
CA THR A 323 -1.04 -1.19 36.05
C THR A 323 -0.83 -0.66 34.64
N SER A 324 0.05 0.33 34.48
CA SER A 324 0.55 0.77 33.18
C SER A 324 0.98 -0.40 32.26
N ALA A 325 1.44 -1.50 32.86
CA ALA A 325 1.83 -2.72 32.15
C ALA A 325 0.64 -3.47 31.53
N SER A 326 -0.53 -3.53 32.17
CA SER A 326 -1.68 -4.23 31.59
C SER A 326 -2.27 -3.49 30.38
N ARG A 327 -2.35 -2.16 30.43
CA ARG A 327 -2.74 -1.34 29.26
C ARG A 327 -1.77 -1.49 28.11
N ARG A 328 -0.47 -1.41 28.37
CA ARG A 328 0.56 -1.69 27.35
C ARG A 328 0.38 -3.09 26.77
N SER A 329 0.19 -4.10 27.62
CA SER A 329 -0.03 -5.48 27.17
C SER A 329 -1.25 -5.63 26.27
N ARG A 330 -2.33 -4.88 26.51
CA ARG A 330 -3.52 -4.89 25.66
C ARG A 330 -3.30 -4.21 24.32
N LEU A 331 -2.65 -3.05 24.31
CA LEU A 331 -2.26 -2.39 23.06
C LEU A 331 -1.31 -3.29 22.25
N GLU A 332 -0.39 -4.01 22.91
CA GLU A 332 0.47 -5.00 22.28
C GLU A 332 -0.30 -6.18 21.69
N ALA A 333 -1.36 -6.64 22.37
CA ALA A 333 -2.19 -7.75 21.88
C ALA A 333 -2.87 -7.44 20.54
N LEU A 334 -3.13 -6.16 20.24
CA LEU A 334 -3.69 -5.75 18.94
C LEU A 334 -2.77 -6.08 17.76
N TRP A 335 -1.45 -6.17 17.97
CA TRP A 335 -0.50 -6.45 16.90
C TRP A 335 -0.38 -7.94 16.57
N ALA A 336 -0.89 -8.80 17.46
CA ALA A 336 -0.90 -10.25 17.33
C ALA A 336 -2.34 -10.84 17.42
N PRO A 337 -3.27 -10.38 16.57
CA PRO A 337 -4.63 -10.90 16.55
C PRO A 337 -4.65 -12.38 16.16
N LYS A 338 -5.54 -13.14 16.81
CA LYS A 338 -5.78 -14.55 16.50
C LYS A 338 -6.28 -14.71 15.05
N GLY A 339 -5.77 -15.71 14.34
CA GLY A 339 -6.12 -15.96 12.94
C GLY A 339 -5.43 -15.00 11.94
N ASP A 340 -4.68 -14.03 12.46
CA ASP A 340 -3.82 -13.15 11.70
C ASP A 340 -4.47 -12.40 10.50
N PRO A 341 -5.66 -11.79 10.67
CA PRO A 341 -6.37 -11.19 9.55
C PRO A 341 -5.65 -9.99 8.93
N ASP A 342 -5.95 -9.72 7.65
CA ASP A 342 -5.40 -8.60 6.88
C ASP A 342 -5.99 -7.26 7.28
N PHE A 343 -7.19 -7.27 7.88
CA PHE A 343 -7.91 -6.09 8.31
C PHE A 343 -8.75 -6.37 9.56
N LEU A 344 -8.57 -5.53 10.57
CA LEU A 344 -9.42 -5.47 11.75
C LEU A 344 -9.85 -4.03 11.95
N ALA A 345 -11.09 -3.88 12.35
CA ALA A 345 -11.63 -2.59 12.75
C ALA A 345 -12.50 -2.77 13.98
N LYS A 346 -12.74 -1.67 14.67
CA LYS A 346 -13.77 -1.66 15.70
C LYS A 346 -15.15 -1.81 15.06
N GLY A 347 -16.04 -2.60 15.65
CA GLY A 347 -17.45 -2.61 15.25
C GLY A 347 -18.19 -1.42 15.86
N GLU A 348 -19.08 -0.79 15.10
CA GLU A 348 -20.07 0.14 15.65
C GLU A 348 -21.18 -0.59 16.41
N ASP A 349 -21.83 0.13 17.32
CA ASP A 349 -23.06 -0.37 17.95
C ASP A 349 -24.12 -0.54 16.85
N PRO A 350 -24.69 -1.75 16.68
CA PRO A 350 -25.75 -1.98 15.70
C PRO A 350 -26.94 -1.04 15.89
N LYS A 351 -27.21 -0.54 17.10
CA LYS A 351 -28.26 0.45 17.35
C LYS A 351 -28.07 1.75 16.57
N HIS A 352 -26.82 2.13 16.30
CA HIS A 352 -26.53 3.32 15.50
C HIS A 352 -26.71 3.08 13.99
N ASN A 353 -26.75 1.82 13.55
CA ASN A 353 -26.80 1.46 12.13
C ASN A 353 -28.03 0.62 11.77
N ASN A 354 -29.18 0.85 12.41
CA ASN A 354 -30.43 0.12 12.15
C ASN A 354 -30.29 -1.43 12.22
N GLY A 355 -29.44 -1.92 13.13
CA GLY A 355 -29.14 -3.34 13.29
C GLY A 355 -28.01 -3.87 12.40
N ALA A 356 -27.47 -3.06 11.49
CA ALA A 356 -26.35 -3.43 10.64
C ALA A 356 -25.03 -3.52 11.43
N GLN A 357 -24.18 -4.47 11.03
CA GLN A 357 -22.81 -4.56 11.53
C GLN A 357 -21.89 -3.70 10.66
N CYS A 358 -21.61 -2.49 11.14
CA CYS A 358 -20.72 -1.54 10.47
C CYS A 358 -19.40 -1.44 11.21
N LEU A 359 -18.30 -1.24 10.48
CA LEU A 359 -17.03 -0.88 11.09
C LEU A 359 -17.03 0.59 11.50
N ASN A 360 -16.33 0.91 12.58
CA ASN A 360 -15.87 2.26 12.92
C ASN A 360 -14.43 2.42 12.43
N SER A 361 -14.18 3.42 11.59
CA SER A 361 -12.87 3.62 10.99
C SER A 361 -11.90 4.42 11.86
N GLY A 362 -12.27 4.76 13.09
CA GLY A 362 -11.45 5.54 14.03
C GLY A 362 -10.27 4.77 14.60
N VAL A 363 -10.34 3.44 14.65
CA VAL A 363 -9.20 2.56 14.94
C VAL A 363 -9.25 1.33 14.06
N MET A 364 -8.15 1.09 13.35
CA MET A 364 -8.04 -0.05 12.44
C MET A 364 -6.65 -0.65 12.51
N LEU A 365 -6.55 -1.98 12.58
CA LEU A 365 -5.30 -2.67 12.28
C LEU A 365 -5.38 -3.16 10.84
N LEU A 366 -4.46 -2.74 9.99
CA LEU A 366 -4.47 -3.07 8.56
C LEU A 366 -3.11 -3.54 8.08
N ARG A 367 -3.12 -4.38 7.04
CA ARG A 367 -1.96 -4.67 6.21
C ARG A 367 -1.96 -3.75 4.99
N PRO A 368 -0.92 -2.92 4.81
CA PRO A 368 -0.82 -2.10 3.61
C PRO A 368 -0.87 -2.93 2.32
N ASN A 369 -1.73 -2.54 1.39
CA ASN A 369 -1.98 -3.22 0.12
C ASN A 369 -2.41 -2.21 -0.95
N VAL A 370 -1.58 -2.07 -1.99
CA VAL A 370 -1.78 -1.09 -3.06
C VAL A 370 -3.10 -1.29 -3.83
N GLU A 371 -3.56 -2.52 -4.01
CA GLU A 371 -4.84 -2.79 -4.70
C GLU A 371 -6.02 -2.28 -3.87
N ILE A 372 -5.97 -2.46 -2.55
CA ILE A 372 -6.98 -1.93 -1.63
C ILE A 372 -6.97 -0.40 -1.65
N ARG A 373 -5.78 0.22 -1.59
CA ARG A 373 -5.64 1.68 -1.72
C ARG A 373 -6.31 2.18 -3.00
N ASP A 374 -6.00 1.57 -4.14
CA ASP A 374 -6.50 2.01 -5.44
C ASP A 374 -8.00 1.81 -5.55
N ARG A 375 -8.54 0.73 -4.97
CA ARG A 375 -10.00 0.52 -4.85
C ARG A 375 -10.66 1.60 -3.99
N ILE A 376 -10.08 1.94 -2.83
CA ILE A 376 -10.59 3.03 -1.97
C ILE A 376 -10.57 4.36 -2.72
N ARG A 377 -9.49 4.68 -3.44
CA ARG A 377 -9.41 5.91 -4.27
C ARG A 377 -10.47 5.93 -5.37
N GLN A 378 -10.66 4.82 -6.08
CA GLN A 378 -11.64 4.70 -7.14
C GLN A 378 -13.07 4.92 -6.62
N LEU A 379 -13.43 4.27 -5.51
CA LEU A 379 -14.73 4.45 -4.88
C LEU A 379 -14.90 5.85 -4.28
N GLY A 380 -13.82 6.41 -3.72
CA GLY A 380 -13.81 7.75 -3.14
C GLY A 380 -13.94 8.88 -4.17
N ALA A 381 -13.64 8.60 -5.45
CA ALA A 381 -13.84 9.52 -6.56
C ALA A 381 -15.28 9.51 -7.11
N LEU A 382 -16.15 8.62 -6.64
CA LEU A 382 -17.55 8.61 -7.03
C LEU A 382 -18.26 9.86 -6.51
N ARG A 383 -19.27 10.34 -7.26
CA ARG A 383 -20.06 11.52 -6.86
C ARG A 383 -20.78 11.24 -5.54
N PRO A 384 -20.95 12.23 -4.65
CA PRO A 384 -21.65 12.05 -3.37
C PRO A 384 -23.04 11.42 -3.49
N ALA A 385 -23.77 11.65 -4.59
CA ALA A 385 -25.06 11.02 -4.83
C ALA A 385 -24.95 9.49 -5.00
N ALA A 386 -23.89 8.99 -5.62
CA ALA A 386 -23.65 7.55 -5.77
C ALA A 386 -23.28 6.89 -4.44
N LEU A 387 -22.65 7.63 -3.52
CA LEU A 387 -22.29 7.17 -2.18
C LEU A 387 -23.46 7.21 -1.18
N ARG A 388 -24.65 7.69 -1.61
CA ARG A 388 -25.86 7.75 -0.76
C ARG A 388 -26.89 6.65 -1.09
N GLY A 389 -26.65 5.83 -2.10
CA GLY A 389 -27.55 4.75 -2.52
C GLY A 389 -26.86 3.39 -2.57
N GLY A 390 -27.64 2.33 -2.73
CA GLY A 390 -27.14 0.95 -2.85
C GLY A 390 -26.34 0.51 -1.63
N ASP A 391 -25.20 -0.13 -1.87
CA ASP A 391 -24.35 -0.74 -0.84
C ASP A 391 -23.85 0.26 0.22
N PHE A 392 -23.71 1.55 -0.13
CA PHE A 392 -23.25 2.59 0.80
C PHE A 392 -24.33 3.01 1.80
N ALA A 393 -25.61 2.76 1.50
CA ALA A 393 -26.72 3.15 2.38
C ALA A 393 -26.82 2.27 3.65
N HIS A 394 -26.15 1.11 3.66
CA HIS A 394 -26.19 0.18 4.78
C HIS A 394 -25.47 0.70 6.03
N CYS A 395 -24.37 1.45 5.83
CA CYS A 395 -23.55 2.03 6.89
C CYS A 395 -23.31 3.52 6.60
N PRO A 396 -24.31 4.40 6.77
CA PRO A 396 -24.29 5.75 6.21
C PRO A 396 -23.50 6.76 7.06
N HIS A 397 -23.04 6.38 8.25
CA HIS A 397 -22.39 7.30 9.18
C HIS A 397 -20.91 7.52 8.85
N GLY A 398 -20.45 8.76 9.01
CA GLY A 398 -19.06 9.17 8.75
C GLY A 398 -18.77 9.51 7.29
N HIS A 399 -17.58 10.05 7.03
CA HIS A 399 -17.16 10.44 5.67
C HIS A 399 -16.51 9.28 4.91
N ASP A 400 -15.56 8.59 5.56
CA ASP A 400 -14.79 7.48 4.98
C ASP A 400 -15.39 6.10 5.31
N GLN A 401 -16.18 6.01 6.37
CA GLN A 401 -16.72 4.77 6.88
C GLN A 401 -17.72 4.06 5.95
N PRO A 402 -18.66 4.74 5.24
CA PRO A 402 -19.52 4.05 4.28
C PRO A 402 -18.71 3.37 3.19
N LEU A 403 -17.66 4.06 2.71
CA LEU A 403 -16.74 3.53 1.71
C LEU A 403 -15.96 2.33 2.23
N LEU A 404 -15.41 2.43 3.44
CA LEU A 404 -14.66 1.33 4.04
C LEU A 404 -15.52 0.10 4.31
N ASN A 405 -16.79 0.26 4.68
CA ASN A 405 -17.73 -0.87 4.82
C ASN A 405 -18.01 -1.58 3.48
N VAL A 406 -18.02 -0.84 2.36
CA VAL A 406 -18.12 -1.45 1.02
C VAL A 406 -16.85 -2.19 0.62
N VAL A 407 -15.67 -1.69 1.02
CA VAL A 407 -14.39 -2.36 0.73
C VAL A 407 -14.19 -3.59 1.62
N PHE A 408 -14.64 -3.53 2.88
CA PHE A 408 -14.49 -4.58 3.88
C PHE A 408 -15.85 -5.03 4.44
N PRO A 409 -16.71 -5.66 3.62
CA PRO A 409 -18.04 -6.09 4.06
C PRO A 409 -17.98 -7.22 5.10
N THR A 410 -16.84 -7.91 5.21
CA THR A 410 -16.58 -8.98 6.17
C THR A 410 -15.30 -8.67 6.95
N PHE A 411 -15.37 -7.68 7.85
CA PHE A 411 -14.23 -7.30 8.68
C PHE A 411 -14.16 -8.12 9.98
N HIS A 412 -12.96 -8.32 10.48
CA HIS A 412 -12.77 -8.88 11.82
C HIS A 412 -12.93 -7.77 12.86
N ALA A 413 -13.96 -7.88 13.70
CA ALA A 413 -14.14 -6.96 14.80
C ALA A 413 -13.00 -7.13 15.82
N LEU A 414 -12.45 -6.02 16.30
CA LEU A 414 -11.57 -6.03 17.46
C LEU A 414 -12.34 -6.61 18.65
N ALA A 415 -11.87 -7.75 19.18
CA ALA A 415 -12.53 -8.51 20.25
C ALA A 415 -12.60 -7.76 21.60
N HIS A 416 -12.04 -6.55 21.67
CA HIS A 416 -11.87 -5.82 22.92
C HIS A 416 -12.90 -4.71 23.04
N GLN A 417 -13.70 -4.78 24.11
CA GLN A 417 -14.45 -3.64 24.69
C GLN A 417 -13.54 -2.45 25.07
N GLN A 418 -12.22 -2.61 24.92
CA GLN A 418 -11.22 -1.87 25.67
C GLN A 418 -10.65 -0.69 24.87
N LEU A 419 -10.63 -0.65 23.54
CA LEU A 419 -10.35 0.59 22.79
C LEU A 419 -11.59 1.50 22.72
N GLY A 420 -11.94 2.00 23.91
CA GLY A 420 -13.23 2.43 24.43
C GLY A 420 -14.27 2.95 23.42
N PRO A 421 -15.56 2.59 23.59
CA PRO A 421 -16.69 2.97 22.73
C PRO A 421 -16.84 4.48 22.59
N TYR A 422 -17.77 4.88 21.72
CA TYR A 422 -18.61 6.05 21.98
C TYR A 422 -18.84 6.17 23.49
N MET A 423 -18.16 7.10 24.15
CA MET A 423 -18.18 7.10 25.62
C MET A 423 -19.54 7.53 26.18
N ASN A 424 -20.54 7.89 25.36
CA ASN A 424 -21.88 8.22 25.84
C ASN A 424 -22.42 7.17 26.83
N GLY A 425 -22.38 5.88 26.50
CA GLY A 425 -22.90 4.82 27.38
C GLY A 425 -22.07 4.59 28.65
N GLN A 426 -20.74 4.72 28.57
CA GLN A 426 -19.85 4.49 29.71
C GLN A 426 -19.74 5.70 30.64
N CYS A 427 -19.79 6.92 30.10
CA CYS A 427 -19.85 8.15 30.86
C CYS A 427 -21.18 8.32 31.56
N THR A 428 -22.29 7.97 30.92
CA THR A 428 -23.63 8.04 31.55
C THR A 428 -23.88 6.88 32.51
N GLY A 429 -23.25 5.72 32.30
CA GLY A 429 -23.42 4.53 33.12
C GLY A 429 -22.41 4.36 34.27
N SER A 430 -21.36 5.19 34.35
CA SER A 430 -20.38 5.14 35.45
C SER A 430 -20.73 6.17 36.52
N THR A 431 -20.60 5.78 37.78
CA THR A 431 -20.88 6.68 38.92
C THR A 431 -19.86 7.79 39.09
N THR A 432 -18.66 7.66 38.48
CA THR A 432 -17.61 8.67 38.52
C THR A 432 -16.78 8.69 37.21
N PRO A 433 -16.16 9.84 36.89
CA PRO A 433 -15.11 9.98 35.87
C PRO A 433 -14.01 8.92 35.90
N ALA A 434 -13.46 8.68 37.08
CA ALA A 434 -12.36 7.75 37.28
C ALA A 434 -12.75 6.31 36.93
N ALA A 435 -13.98 5.90 37.26
CA ALA A 435 -14.48 4.57 36.94
C ALA A 435 -14.65 4.34 35.42
N ALA A 436 -15.02 5.39 34.67
CA ALA A 436 -15.10 5.33 33.21
C ALA A 436 -13.69 5.18 32.59
N LEU A 437 -12.73 5.99 33.03
CA LEU A 437 -11.35 5.96 32.52
C LEU A 437 -10.58 4.68 32.91
N GLN A 438 -10.92 4.03 34.02
CA GLN A 438 -10.33 2.74 34.39
C GLN A 438 -10.75 1.58 33.48
N ARG A 439 -11.85 1.73 32.72
CA ARG A 439 -12.39 0.67 31.85
C ARG A 439 -12.03 0.86 30.38
N ALA A 440 -11.50 2.02 30.02
CA ALA A 440 -11.12 2.36 28.65
C ALA A 440 -9.60 2.33 28.46
N ASP A 441 -9.15 1.78 27.33
CA ASP A 441 -7.78 1.84 26.82
C ASP A 441 -7.57 3.03 25.88
N SER A 442 -8.65 3.56 25.31
CA SER A 442 -8.61 4.70 24.41
C SER A 442 -9.93 5.46 24.38
N TYR A 443 -9.88 6.70 23.90
CA TYR A 443 -10.99 7.61 23.78
C TYR A 443 -11.09 8.16 22.35
N HIS A 444 -12.30 8.22 21.80
CA HIS A 444 -12.58 8.80 20.48
C HIS A 444 -13.47 10.04 20.65
N PHE A 445 -12.93 11.24 20.44
CA PHE A 445 -13.66 12.51 20.47
C PHE A 445 -14.55 12.61 19.22
N TRP A 446 -15.86 12.79 19.37
CA TRP A 446 -16.82 12.70 18.26
C TRP A 446 -17.50 14.07 17.97
N ASN A 447 -18.00 14.33 16.76
CA ASN A 447 -18.85 15.50 16.42
C ASN A 447 -18.22 16.87 16.75
N GLY A 448 -16.90 17.01 16.61
CA GLY A 448 -16.25 18.26 16.96
C GLY A 448 -16.27 18.53 18.47
N THR A 449 -16.19 17.47 19.29
CA THR A 449 -15.83 17.60 20.71
C THR A 449 -14.33 17.42 20.93
N GLY A 450 -13.53 17.46 19.86
CA GLY A 450 -12.08 17.39 19.96
C GLY A 450 -11.55 18.47 20.92
N PRO A 451 -10.57 18.15 21.78
CA PRO A 451 -10.07 19.07 22.82
C PRO A 451 -9.48 20.37 22.26
N TRP A 452 -9.23 20.42 20.95
CA TRP A 452 -8.78 21.60 20.21
C TRP A 452 -9.86 22.63 19.92
N LEU A 453 -11.14 22.34 20.16
CA LEU A 453 -12.25 23.30 19.95
C LEU A 453 -12.57 24.13 21.19
N GLY A 454 -11.80 23.96 22.27
CA GLY A 454 -11.97 24.65 23.55
C GLY A 454 -12.49 23.72 24.66
N PRO A 455 -12.90 24.28 25.81
CA PRO A 455 -13.50 23.50 26.88
C PRO A 455 -14.74 22.76 26.37
N LEU A 456 -14.89 21.50 26.75
CA LEU A 456 -16.07 20.73 26.38
C LEU A 456 -17.34 21.39 26.92
N PRO A 457 -18.46 21.37 26.16
CA PRO A 457 -19.73 21.87 26.68
C PRO A 457 -20.16 21.06 27.91
N ARG A 458 -20.66 21.73 28.97
CA ARG A 458 -21.17 21.09 30.20
C ARG A 458 -22.22 19.98 29.96
N ARG A 459 -22.91 20.05 28.82
CA ARG A 459 -23.95 19.10 28.38
C ARG A 459 -23.41 17.87 27.65
N GLU A 460 -22.13 17.82 27.36
CA GLU A 460 -21.52 16.65 26.72
C GLU A 460 -21.52 15.49 27.74
N PRO A 461 -21.99 14.27 27.37
CA PRO A 461 -22.19 13.18 28.33
C PRO A 461 -20.95 12.80 29.15
N CYS A 462 -19.75 13.07 28.63
CA CYS A 462 -18.46 12.86 29.28
C CYS A 462 -17.84 14.13 29.84
N PHE A 463 -18.51 15.28 29.85
CA PHE A 463 -17.97 16.52 30.40
C PHE A 463 -17.32 16.35 31.78
N PRO A 464 -17.90 15.62 32.76
CA PRO A 464 -17.25 15.38 34.05
C PRO A 464 -15.97 14.55 33.97
N VAL A 465 -15.83 13.72 32.93
CA VAL A 465 -14.62 12.90 32.69
C VAL A 465 -13.46 13.75 32.17
N HIS A 466 -13.77 14.87 31.53
CA HIS A 466 -12.80 15.73 30.87
C HIS A 466 -12.40 16.96 31.69
N GLN A 467 -13.06 17.22 32.82
CA GLN A 467 -12.58 18.16 33.85
C GLN A 467 -11.48 17.52 34.69
#